data_AF-A0A9E1HYM1-F1
#
_entry.id   AF-A0A9E1HYM1-F1
#
_cell.length_a   1.000
_cell.length_b   1.000
_cell.length_c   1.000
_cell.angle_alpha   90.00
_cell.angle_beta   90.00
_cell.angle_gamma   90.00
#
_symmetry.space_group_name_H-M   'P 1'
#
loop_
_entity.id
_entity.type
_entity.pdbx_description
1 polymer ?
#
loop_
_entity_poly.entity_id
_entity_poly.type
_entity_poly.pdbx_seq_one_letter_code
_entity_poly.pdbx_strand_id
1 'polypeptide(L)' 'MEVISLETWKDIPGYEGKYQASDMGRIRSLDQKVRGVCHFTGKEFYRNVKGQVLSPGQFCKSGH' A
#
# COMPACT_ATOMS: atom_id res chain seq x y z
N MET A 1 -16.17 -28.03 -11.49
CA MET A 1 -15.89 -26.66 -11.96
C MET A 1 -14.80 -26.12 -11.07
N GLU A 2 -13.60 -25.97 -11.62
CA GLU A 2 -12.46 -25.42 -10.89
C GLU A 2 -12.72 -23.92 -10.71
N VAL A 3 -13.09 -23.52 -9.50
CA VAL A 3 -13.11 -22.11 -9.14
C VAL A 3 -11.64 -21.69 -9.06
N ILE A 4 -11.18 -20.97 -10.09
CA ILE A 4 -9.95 -20.20 -9.99
C ILE A 4 -10.23 -19.23 -8.85
N SER A 5 -9.75 -19.54 -7.64
CA SER A 5 -9.94 -18.71 -6.45
C SER A 5 -9.11 -17.44 -6.60
N LEU A 6 -9.63 -16.53 -7.44
CA LEU A 6 -9.15 -15.18 -7.60
C LEU A 6 -9.39 -14.49 -6.26
N GLU A 7 -8.30 -14.23 -5.55
CA GLU A 7 -8.31 -13.45 -4.33
C GLU A 7 -9.08 -12.14 -4.56
N THR A 8 -10.14 -11.94 -3.78
CA THR A 8 -11.01 -10.77 -3.85
C THR A 8 -10.45 -9.68 -2.96
N TRP A 9 -10.25 -8.49 -3.54
CA TRP A 9 -9.71 -7.32 -2.85
C TRP A 9 -10.80 -6.28 -2.65
N LYS A 10 -10.94 -5.77 -1.43
CA LYS A 10 -11.89 -4.71 -1.07
C LYS A 10 -11.16 -3.56 -0.41
N ASP A 11 -11.71 -2.37 -0.57
CA ASP A 11 -11.17 -1.17 0.07
C ASP A 11 -11.36 -1.21 1.59
N ILE A 12 -10.39 -0.67 2.32
CA ILE A 12 -10.40 -0.63 3.78
C ILE A 12 -11.09 0.66 4.22
N PRO A 13 -12.20 0.60 5.00
CA PRO A 13 -12.88 1.79 5.48
C PRO A 13 -11.95 2.74 6.24
N GLY A 14 -11.98 4.03 5.89
CA GLY A 14 -11.07 5.06 6.40
C GLY A 14 -9.76 5.19 5.62
N TYR A 15 -9.49 4.30 4.67
CA TYR A 15 -8.28 4.24 3.85
C TYR A 15 -8.59 4.12 2.36
N GLU A 16 -9.77 4.57 1.95
CA GLU A 16 -10.26 4.55 0.57
C GLU A 16 -9.26 5.09 -0.43
N GLY A 17 -9.01 4.32 -1.50
CA GLY A 17 -8.08 4.69 -2.56
C GLY A 17 -6.60 4.62 -2.17
N LYS A 18 -6.26 4.10 -0.98
CA LYS A 18 -4.88 3.90 -0.52
C LYS A 18 -4.57 2.44 -0.25
N TYR A 19 -5.46 1.72 0.42
CA TYR A 19 -5.21 0.34 0.85
C TYR A 19 -6.40 -0.57 0.59
N GLN A 20 -6.11 -1.83 0.27
CA GLN A 20 -7.12 -2.87 0.11
C GLN A 20 -6.74 -4.12 0.90
N ALA A 21 -7.76 -4.79 1.44
CA ALA A 21 -7.64 -6.07 2.11
C ALA A 21 -8.20 -7.18 1.22
N SER A 22 -7.54 -8.34 1.23
CA SER A 22 -8.03 -9.52 0.56
C SER A 22 -8.84 -10.44 1.47
N ASP A 23 -9.67 -11.30 0.86
CA ASP A 23 -10.36 -12.36 1.59
C ASP A 23 -9.40 -13.39 2.22
N MET A 24 -8.15 -13.46 1.73
CA MET A 24 -7.09 -14.31 2.31
C MET A 24 -6.25 -13.59 3.40
N GLY A 25 -6.64 -12.39 3.82
CA GLY A 25 -5.99 -11.65 4.90
C GLY A 25 -4.71 -10.90 4.51
N ARG A 26 -4.45 -10.69 3.21
CA ARG A 26 -3.35 -9.85 2.73
C ARG A 26 -3.78 -8.39 2.68
N ILE A 27 -2.82 -7.47 2.88
CA ILE A 27 -3.02 -6.04 2.70
C ILE A 27 -2.16 -5.58 1.53
N ARG A 28 -2.71 -4.76 0.63
CA ARG A 28 -1.95 -4.11 -0.44
C ARG A 28 -2.16 -2.60 -0.43
N SER A 29 -1.12 -1.86 -0.80
CA SER A 29 -1.25 -0.46 -1.17
C SER A 29 -1.63 -0.31 -2.64
N LEU A 30 -2.29 0.80 -2.96
CA LEU A 30 -2.55 1.24 -4.33
C LEU A 30 -1.46 2.23 -4.80
N ASP A 31 -1.40 2.44 -6.11
CA ASP A 31 -0.54 3.47 -6.70
C ASP A 31 -0.92 4.84 -6.13
N GLN A 32 0.03 5.50 -5.46
CA GLN A 32 -0.23 6.77 -4.77
C GLN A 32 0.89 7.79 -4.97
N LYS A 33 0.51 9.06 -4.95
CA LYS A 33 1.46 10.19 -4.93
C LYS A 33 1.74 10.56 -3.48
N VAL A 34 2.95 10.26 -3.02
CA VAL A 34 3.38 10.59 -1.66
C VAL A 34 4.09 11.94 -1.68
N ARG A 35 3.62 12.88 -0.84
CA ARG A 35 4.28 14.17 -0.63
C ARG A 35 5.60 13.97 0.10
N GLY A 36 6.63 14.67 -0.34
CA GLY A 36 7.94 14.75 0.30
C GLY A 36 8.41 16.19 0.36
N VAL A 37 9.37 16.45 1.25
CA VAL A 37 10.07 17.74 1.33
C VAL A 37 11.55 17.47 1.15
N CYS A 38 12.18 18.21 0.25
CA CYS A 38 13.61 18.09 0.03
C CYS A 38 14.36 18.70 1.22
N HIS A 39 15.14 17.91 1.96
CA HIS A 39 15.86 18.39 3.15
C HIS A 39 16.88 19.51 2.83
N PHE A 40 17.42 19.53 1.61
CA PHE A 40 18.39 20.55 1.20
C PHE A 40 17.77 21.88 0.77
N THR A 41 16.60 21.85 0.12
CA THR A 41 15.99 23.05 -0.49
C THR A 41 14.70 23.49 0.18
N GLY A 42 14.12 22.67 1.06
CA GLY A 42 12.81 22.89 1.68
C GLY A 42 11.63 22.78 0.72
N LYS A 43 11.87 22.49 -0.57
CA LYS A 43 10.81 22.45 -1.58
C LYS A 43 10.01 21.16 -1.49
N GLU A 44 8.71 21.30 -1.69
CA GLU A 44 7.77 20.19 -1.79
C GLU A 44 7.93 19.46 -3.11
N PHE A 45 7.82 18.14 -3.07
CA PHE A 45 7.77 17.31 -4.27
C PHE A 45 6.82 16.14 -4.05
N TYR A 46 6.41 15.50 -5.14
CA TYR A 46 5.61 14.29 -5.11
C TYR A 46 6.39 13.14 -5.72
N ARG A 47 6.38 12.00 -5.03
CA ARG A 47 6.93 10.73 -5.52
C ARG A 47 5.77 9.81 -5.86
N ASN A 48 5.80 9.26 -7.07
CA ASN A 48 4.86 8.21 -7.47
C ASN A 48 5.35 6.89 -6.85
N VAL A 49 4.58 6.34 -5.93
CA VAL A 49 4.87 5.06 -5.28
C VAL A 49 3.94 4.02 -5.89
N LYS A 50 4.51 2.92 -6.39
CA LYS A 50 3.74 1.81 -6.90
C LYS A 50 3.12 1.02 -5.76
N GLY A 51 1.86 0.63 -5.94
CA GLY A 51 1.16 -0.23 -5.02
C GLY A 51 1.84 -1.59 -4.92
N GLN A 52 1.84 -2.18 -3.73
CA GLN A 52 2.42 -3.50 -3.48
C GLN A 52 1.67 -4.21 -2.36
N VAL A 53 1.73 -5.54 -2.37
CA VAL A 53 1.31 -6.33 -1.21
C VAL A 53 2.30 -6.07 -0.07
N LEU A 54 1.77 -5.76 1.11
CA LEU A 54 2.54 -5.40 2.28
C LEU A 54 2.95 -6.65 3.04
N SER A 55 4.22 -6.70 3.43
CA SER A 55 4.78 -7.72 4.31
C SER A 55 5.34 -7.05 5.57
N PRO A 56 5.44 -7.76 6.69
CA PRO A 56 6.14 -7.22 7.86
C PRO A 56 7.62 -6.97 7.55
N GLY A 57 8.16 -5.90 8.14
CA GLY A 57 9.56 -5.54 7.97
C GLY A 57 10.47 -6.63 8.52
N GLN A 58 11.48 -7.02 7.72
CA GLN A 58 12.40 -8.10 8.09
C GLN A 58 13.17 -7.80 9.39
N PHE A 59 13.52 -6.53 9.62
CA PHE A 59 14.39 -6.12 10.72
C PHE A 59 13.72 -5.18 11.73
N CYS A 60 12.71 -4.43 11.33
CA CYS A 60 12.04 -3.42 12.17
C CYS A 60 10.64 -3.87 12.53
N LYS A 61 10.35 -4.03 13.84
CA LYS A 61 9.03 -4.45 14.34
C LYS A 61 7.91 -3.42 14.12
N SER A 62 8.27 -2.16 13.87
CA SER A 62 7.33 -1.02 13.79
C SER A 62 7.09 -0.53 12.35
N GLY A 63 7.43 -1.33 11.34
CA GLY A 63 7.21 -0.99 9.93
C GLY A 63 6.81 -2.21 9.10
N HIS A 64 6.24 -1.93 7.92
CA HIS A 64 6.28 -2.87 6.80
C HIS A 64 7.71 -3.00 6.28
#